data_AF-A0A7X6Z997-F1
#
_entry.id   AF-A0A7X6Z997-F1
#
_cell.length_a   1.000
_cell.length_b   1.000
_cell.length_c   1.000
_cell.angle_alpha   90.00
_cell.angle_beta   90.00
_cell.angle_gamma   90.00
#
_symmetry.space_group_name_H-M   'P 1'
#
loop_
_entity.id
_entity.type
_entity.pdbx_description
1 polymer ?
#
loop_
_entity_poly.entity_id
_entity_poly.type
_entity_poly.pdbx_seq_one_letter_code
_entity_poly.pdbx_strand_id
1 'polypeptide(L)'
;MVIGIPREIMRDEHRVAATPETVGSFLADGYEVLVERGAGRGSYFSDGQYEAAGARLADSAESLYRQSDIVLKVKEPQNRPEHGGHEVDLLHEGQVLIAFLHPASPANHEMVRRLAARGVTSLTLDGIPRISRAQQMDALTSMSTCAGYKGMLMAADHLSRFVPQIFGAAGMIRPAQVLVIGSGVAGLQAIATAKRLGAVVHAADIRPEAAEQAKSLGARIVDLKIPPELAAGKGGYARHLPAAWLEKERAVLTDIVAGMDIVFCSALVPGSQAPLLLTEDMVARLQPGSVVIDVSIDQGGNCALTVPGETV
;
A
#
# COMPACT_ATOMS: atom_id res chain seq x y z
N MET A 1 -8.14 -21.52 -21.79
CA MET A 1 -8.23 -21.20 -20.35
C MET A 1 -8.96 -19.88 -20.20
N VAL A 2 -9.77 -19.73 -19.15
CA VAL A 2 -10.58 -18.55 -18.88
C VAL A 2 -9.97 -17.76 -17.73
N ILE A 3 -9.75 -16.46 -17.94
CA ILE A 3 -9.34 -15.49 -16.92
C ILE A 3 -10.59 -14.76 -16.41
N GLY A 4 -10.85 -14.86 -15.12
CA GLY A 4 -11.93 -14.19 -14.41
C GLY A 4 -11.47 -12.93 -13.69
N ILE A 5 -12.15 -11.82 -13.95
CA ILE A 5 -11.94 -10.52 -13.30
C ILE A 5 -13.20 -10.17 -12.48
N PRO A 6 -13.29 -10.59 -11.21
CA PRO A 6 -14.40 -10.23 -10.33
C PRO A 6 -14.36 -8.76 -9.95
N ARG A 7 -15.51 -8.24 -9.49
CA ARG A 7 -15.62 -6.94 -8.84
C ARG A 7 -14.98 -7.01 -7.45
N GLU A 8 -14.21 -5.99 -7.08
CA GLU A 8 -13.72 -5.88 -5.71
C GLU A 8 -14.85 -5.53 -4.74
N ILE A 9 -14.86 -6.20 -3.59
CA ILE A 9 -15.90 -6.04 -2.56
C ILE A 9 -15.36 -5.51 -1.23
N MET A 10 -14.04 -5.32 -1.12
CA MET A 10 -13.46 -4.62 0.01
C MET A 10 -14.02 -3.19 0.01
N ARG A 11 -14.39 -2.71 1.21
CA ARG A 11 -14.89 -1.34 1.38
C ARG A 11 -13.88 -0.33 0.81
N ASP A 12 -14.37 0.63 0.04
CA ASP A 12 -13.58 1.70 -0.58
C ASP A 12 -12.46 1.22 -1.53
N GLU A 13 -12.55 -0.04 -2.02
CA GLU A 13 -11.70 -0.53 -3.11
C GLU A 13 -12.33 -0.20 -4.46
N HIS A 14 -11.67 0.69 -5.19
CA HIS A 14 -12.14 1.18 -6.49
C HIS A 14 -11.33 0.63 -7.67
N ARG A 15 -10.22 -0.05 -7.40
CA ARG A 15 -9.38 -0.64 -8.44
C ARG A 15 -10.02 -1.90 -9.02
N VAL A 16 -9.48 -2.33 -10.15
CA VAL A 16 -9.84 -3.58 -10.84
C VAL A 16 -8.57 -4.26 -11.33
N ALA A 17 -8.53 -5.59 -11.33
CA ALA A 17 -7.32 -6.35 -11.64
C ALA A 17 -6.94 -6.32 -13.13
N ALA A 18 -7.86 -5.93 -14.02
CA ALA A 18 -7.61 -5.77 -15.45
C ALA A 18 -8.35 -4.56 -16.02
N THR A 19 -7.65 -3.80 -16.85
CA THR A 19 -8.22 -2.73 -17.69
C THR A 19 -8.63 -3.28 -19.06
N PRO A 20 -9.49 -2.59 -19.84
CA PRO A 20 -9.81 -2.99 -21.20
C PRO A 20 -8.58 -3.21 -22.10
N GLU A 21 -7.51 -2.44 -21.89
CA GLU A 21 -6.25 -2.62 -22.60
C GLU A 21 -5.59 -3.97 -22.28
N THR A 22 -5.44 -4.30 -20.98
CA THR A 22 -4.85 -5.58 -20.56
C THR A 22 -5.70 -6.78 -20.96
N VAL A 23 -7.02 -6.61 -21.03
CA VAL A 23 -7.93 -7.63 -21.58
C VAL A 23 -7.57 -7.95 -23.03
N GLY A 24 -7.34 -6.93 -23.86
CA GLY A 24 -6.90 -7.13 -25.25
C GLY A 24 -5.60 -7.93 -25.34
N SER A 25 -4.64 -7.69 -24.44
CA SER A 25 -3.39 -8.47 -24.37
C SER A 25 -3.64 -9.93 -23.99
N PHE A 26 -4.49 -10.20 -23.00
CA PHE A 26 -4.82 -11.59 -22.61
C PHE A 26 -5.50 -12.36 -23.74
N LEU A 27 -6.39 -11.72 -24.50
CA LEU A 27 -7.03 -12.33 -25.66
C LEU A 27 -6.00 -12.64 -26.76
N ALA A 28 -5.03 -11.74 -26.99
CA ALA A 28 -3.96 -11.96 -27.96
C ALA A 28 -3.04 -13.15 -27.58
N ASP A 29 -2.87 -13.39 -26.28
CA ASP A 29 -2.16 -14.57 -25.75
C ASP A 29 -2.99 -15.86 -25.80
N GLY A 30 -4.24 -15.80 -26.28
CA GLY A 30 -5.12 -16.97 -26.49
C GLY A 30 -6.00 -17.34 -25.30
N TYR A 31 -6.11 -16.49 -24.29
CA TYR A 31 -7.06 -16.68 -23.18
C TYR A 31 -8.46 -16.20 -23.56
N GLU A 32 -9.48 -16.75 -22.90
CA GLU A 32 -10.79 -16.12 -22.83
C GLU A 32 -10.83 -15.23 -21.58
N VAL A 33 -11.46 -14.06 -21.66
CA VAL A 33 -11.58 -13.15 -20.50
C VAL A 33 -13.04 -12.96 -20.13
N LEU A 34 -13.35 -13.19 -18.86
CA LEU A 34 -14.66 -13.02 -18.26
C LEU A 34 -14.58 -11.95 -17.16
N VAL A 35 -15.39 -10.91 -17.26
CA VAL A 35 -15.39 -9.77 -16.32
C VAL A 35 -16.75 -9.70 -15.61
N GLU A 36 -16.76 -9.57 -14.29
CA GLU A 36 -18.02 -9.35 -13.54
C GLU A 36 -18.59 -7.99 -13.93
N ARG A 37 -19.90 -7.94 -14.18
CA ARG A 37 -20.58 -6.67 -14.49
C ARG A 37 -20.30 -5.62 -13.41
N GLY A 38 -19.90 -4.44 -13.86
CA GLY A 38 -19.56 -3.33 -13.00
C GLY A 38 -18.19 -3.43 -12.31
N ALA A 39 -17.37 -4.45 -12.56
CA ALA A 39 -16.06 -4.61 -11.91
C ALA A 39 -15.14 -3.39 -12.08
N GLY A 40 -15.14 -2.78 -13.27
CA GLY A 40 -14.30 -1.61 -13.56
C GLY A 40 -14.90 -0.26 -13.19
N ARG A 41 -16.14 -0.19 -12.65
CA ARG A 41 -16.85 1.08 -12.42
C ARG A 41 -16.09 2.04 -11.50
N GLY A 42 -15.47 1.52 -10.44
CA GLY A 42 -14.65 2.33 -9.52
C GLY A 42 -13.39 2.91 -10.17
N SER A 43 -12.91 2.26 -11.24
CA SER A 43 -11.74 2.68 -12.03
C SER A 43 -12.14 3.41 -13.32
N TYR A 44 -13.40 3.82 -13.45
CA TYR A 44 -13.93 4.51 -14.63
C TYR A 44 -13.85 3.70 -15.93
N PHE A 45 -13.86 2.37 -15.84
CA PHE A 45 -14.03 1.48 -16.99
C PHE A 45 -15.46 0.92 -16.99
N SER A 46 -16.21 1.24 -18.03
CA SER A 46 -17.57 0.74 -18.24
C SER A 46 -17.57 -0.68 -18.79
N ASP A 47 -18.65 -1.42 -18.51
CA ASP A 47 -18.90 -2.76 -19.05
C ASP A 47 -18.77 -2.80 -20.58
N GLY A 48 -19.30 -1.79 -21.27
CA GLY A 48 -19.20 -1.70 -22.73
C GLY A 48 -17.77 -1.54 -23.25
N GLN A 49 -16.85 -0.95 -22.46
CA GLN A 49 -15.43 -0.90 -22.84
C GLN A 49 -14.77 -2.28 -22.73
N TYR A 50 -15.17 -3.11 -21.76
CA TYR A 50 -14.68 -4.49 -21.68
C TYR A 50 -15.22 -5.35 -22.81
N GLU A 51 -16.51 -5.23 -23.15
CA GLU A 51 -17.12 -5.91 -24.30
C GLU A 51 -16.45 -5.50 -25.62
N ALA A 52 -16.21 -4.20 -25.81
CA ALA A 52 -15.51 -3.68 -26.99
C ALA A 52 -14.06 -4.18 -27.09
N ALA A 53 -13.41 -4.44 -25.95
CA ALA A 53 -12.09 -5.07 -25.90
C ALA A 53 -12.13 -6.59 -26.14
N GLY A 54 -13.31 -7.21 -26.23
CA GLY A 54 -13.50 -8.63 -26.52
C GLY A 54 -13.71 -9.52 -25.29
N ALA A 55 -13.82 -8.95 -24.08
CA ALA A 55 -14.20 -9.73 -22.90
C ALA A 55 -15.68 -10.10 -22.95
N ARG A 56 -16.01 -11.27 -22.37
CA ARG A 56 -17.38 -11.62 -22.00
C ARG A 56 -17.71 -11.02 -20.63
N LEU A 57 -18.96 -10.64 -20.43
CA LEU A 57 -19.45 -10.22 -19.11
C LEU A 57 -20.12 -11.38 -18.39
N ALA A 58 -19.78 -11.58 -17.11
CA ALA A 58 -20.46 -12.53 -16.24
C ALA A 58 -21.66 -11.87 -15.54
N ASP A 59 -22.79 -12.58 -15.51
CA ASP A 59 -24.02 -12.09 -14.88
C ASP A 59 -23.98 -12.11 -13.35
N SER A 60 -23.08 -12.91 -12.76
CA SER A 60 -22.85 -12.94 -11.31
C SER A 60 -21.43 -13.35 -10.98
N ALA A 61 -20.99 -13.04 -9.76
CA ALA A 61 -19.70 -13.50 -9.26
C ALA A 61 -19.61 -15.03 -9.26
N GLU A 62 -20.63 -15.76 -8.81
CA GLU A 62 -20.60 -17.22 -8.80
C GLU A 62 -20.46 -17.81 -10.20
N SER A 63 -21.11 -17.19 -11.19
CA SER A 63 -20.96 -17.57 -12.59
C SER A 63 -19.53 -17.35 -13.08
N LEU A 64 -18.90 -16.24 -12.70
CA LEU A 64 -17.52 -15.93 -13.02
C LEU A 64 -16.54 -16.92 -12.39
N TYR A 65 -16.60 -17.07 -11.07
CA TYR A 65 -15.70 -17.96 -10.34
C TYR A 65 -15.83 -19.42 -10.79
N ARG A 66 -17.04 -19.89 -11.14
CA ARG A 66 -17.26 -21.25 -11.65
C ARG A 66 -16.67 -21.51 -13.04
N GLN A 67 -16.63 -20.48 -13.90
CA GLN A 67 -16.18 -20.62 -15.30
C GLN A 67 -14.69 -20.30 -15.48
N SER A 68 -14.04 -19.70 -14.50
CA SER A 68 -12.67 -19.20 -14.63
C SER A 68 -11.65 -20.27 -14.24
N ASP A 69 -10.58 -20.43 -15.00
CA ASP A 69 -9.43 -21.24 -14.59
C ASP A 69 -8.45 -20.42 -13.72
N ILE A 70 -8.34 -19.13 -14.04
CA ILE A 70 -7.49 -18.16 -13.34
C ILE A 70 -8.38 -17.00 -12.88
N VAL A 71 -8.30 -16.63 -11.62
CA VAL A 71 -8.97 -15.45 -11.06
C VAL A 71 -7.91 -14.39 -10.73
N LEU A 72 -8.06 -13.20 -11.29
CA LEU A 72 -7.22 -12.05 -10.99
C LEU A 72 -7.98 -11.08 -10.09
N LYS A 73 -7.47 -10.83 -8.90
CA LYS A 73 -7.99 -9.85 -7.95
C LYS A 73 -6.92 -8.85 -7.57
N VAL A 74 -7.36 -7.70 -7.07
CA VAL A 74 -6.50 -6.71 -6.45
C VAL A 74 -6.23 -7.12 -5.01
N LYS A 75 -7.27 -7.17 -4.18
CA LYS A 75 -7.18 -7.50 -2.75
C LYS A 75 -7.49 -8.96 -2.48
N GLU A 76 -7.12 -9.40 -1.28
CA GLU A 76 -7.38 -10.76 -0.83
C GLU A 76 -8.88 -11.05 -0.80
N PRO A 77 -9.30 -12.31 -1.02
CA PRO A 77 -10.70 -12.70 -0.91
C PRO A 77 -11.32 -12.22 0.41
N GLN A 78 -12.51 -11.61 0.34
CA GLN A 78 -13.20 -11.03 1.49
C GLN A 78 -14.44 -11.85 1.89
N ASN A 79 -15.02 -11.52 3.03
CA ASN A 79 -16.40 -11.89 3.34
C ASN A 79 -17.35 -11.20 2.35
N ARG A 80 -18.31 -11.95 1.80
CA ARG A 80 -19.28 -11.46 0.81
C ARG A 80 -20.69 -11.53 1.40
N PRO A 81 -21.14 -10.46 2.10
CA PRO A 81 -22.42 -10.47 2.82
C PRO A 81 -23.62 -10.75 1.91
N GLU A 82 -23.57 -10.29 0.66
CA GLU A 82 -24.61 -10.50 -0.36
C GLU A 82 -24.95 -11.99 -0.59
N HIS A 83 -24.02 -12.91 -0.29
CA HIS A 83 -24.21 -14.36 -0.48
C HIS A 83 -24.05 -15.16 0.82
N GLY A 84 -23.99 -14.49 1.98
CA GLY A 84 -23.90 -15.15 3.29
C GLY A 84 -22.64 -16.01 3.50
N GLY A 85 -21.58 -15.77 2.72
CA GLY A 85 -20.36 -16.59 2.72
C GLY A 85 -19.10 -15.78 2.44
N HIS A 86 -17.99 -16.45 2.16
CA HIS A 86 -16.71 -15.82 1.84
C HIS A 86 -16.35 -16.04 0.37
N GLU A 87 -15.64 -15.12 -0.28
CA GLU A 87 -15.19 -15.29 -1.67
C GLU A 87 -14.36 -16.57 -1.90
N VAL A 88 -13.66 -17.08 -0.88
CA VAL A 88 -12.95 -18.36 -0.96
C VAL A 88 -13.91 -19.52 -1.26
N ASP A 89 -15.16 -19.43 -0.83
CA ASP A 89 -16.17 -20.47 -1.05
C ASP A 89 -16.62 -20.56 -2.51
N LEU A 90 -16.36 -19.52 -3.30
CA LEU A 90 -16.67 -19.46 -4.72
C LEU A 90 -15.57 -20.10 -5.58
N LEU A 91 -14.33 -20.15 -5.07
CA LEU A 91 -13.20 -20.77 -5.78
C LEU A 91 -13.33 -22.30 -5.81
N HIS A 92 -12.89 -22.97 -6.87
CA HIS A 92 -12.94 -24.44 -6.95
C HIS A 92 -11.54 -25.07 -6.95
N GLU A 93 -11.49 -26.38 -6.73
CA GLU A 93 -10.25 -27.16 -6.77
C GLU A 93 -9.55 -26.99 -8.13
N GLY A 94 -8.22 -26.85 -8.10
CA GLY A 94 -7.39 -26.67 -9.30
C GLY A 94 -7.37 -25.24 -9.86
N GLN A 95 -8.21 -24.33 -9.35
CA GLN A 95 -8.25 -22.95 -9.81
C GLN A 95 -7.01 -22.17 -9.35
N VAL A 96 -6.58 -21.20 -10.16
CA VAL A 96 -5.47 -20.30 -9.82
C VAL A 96 -6.02 -18.96 -9.34
N LEU A 97 -5.54 -18.46 -8.20
CA LEU A 97 -5.83 -17.10 -7.72
C LEU A 97 -4.56 -16.25 -7.75
N ILE A 98 -4.62 -15.07 -8.35
CA ILE A 98 -3.53 -14.07 -8.30
C ILE A 98 -4.07 -12.80 -7.65
N ALA A 99 -3.53 -12.42 -6.49
CA ALA A 99 -3.96 -11.25 -5.72
C ALA A 99 -2.90 -10.84 -4.69
N PHE A 100 -3.06 -9.68 -4.06
CA PHE A 100 -2.45 -9.48 -2.74
C PHE A 100 -3.15 -10.38 -1.73
N LEU A 101 -2.39 -11.08 -0.88
CA LEU A 101 -2.91 -11.98 0.16
C LEU A 101 -2.45 -11.58 1.56
N HIS A 102 -1.39 -10.77 1.64
CA HIS A 102 -0.77 -10.29 2.88
C HIS A 102 -0.60 -11.40 3.94
N PRO A 103 0.08 -12.52 3.62
CA PRO A 103 0.15 -13.68 4.50
C PRO A 103 0.94 -13.43 5.80
N ALA A 104 1.66 -12.32 5.90
CA ALA A 104 2.34 -11.89 7.13
C ALA A 104 1.37 -11.37 8.20
N SER A 105 0.16 -10.94 7.80
CA SER A 105 -0.86 -10.46 8.72
C SER A 105 -1.62 -11.64 9.33
N PRO A 106 -1.68 -11.79 10.67
CA PRO A 106 -2.41 -12.87 11.32
C PRO A 106 -3.89 -12.94 10.94
N ALA A 107 -4.51 -11.79 10.63
CA ALA A 107 -5.91 -11.71 10.19
C ALA A 107 -6.19 -12.54 8.92
N ASN A 108 -5.17 -12.75 8.08
CA ASN A 108 -5.31 -13.43 6.79
C ASN A 108 -4.96 -14.93 6.84
N HIS A 109 -4.45 -15.43 7.97
CA HIS A 109 -4.04 -16.83 8.10
C HIS A 109 -5.19 -17.82 7.88
N GLU A 110 -6.40 -17.51 8.35
CA GLU A 110 -7.56 -18.39 8.15
C GLU A 110 -7.94 -18.47 6.67
N MET A 111 -8.01 -17.34 5.98
CA MET A 111 -8.28 -17.26 4.54
C MET A 111 -7.25 -18.08 3.73
N VAL A 112 -5.96 -17.97 4.06
CA VAL A 112 -4.89 -18.76 3.42
C VAL A 112 -5.07 -20.27 3.66
N ARG A 113 -5.42 -20.68 4.89
CA ARG A 113 -5.70 -22.11 5.18
C ARG A 113 -6.91 -22.62 4.42
N ARG A 114 -7.96 -21.81 4.26
CA ARG A 114 -9.16 -22.16 3.49
C ARG A 114 -8.84 -22.32 2.00
N LEU A 115 -8.04 -21.43 1.42
CA LEU A 115 -7.56 -21.57 0.03
C LEU A 115 -6.83 -22.90 -0.17
N ALA A 116 -5.91 -23.23 0.74
CA ALA A 116 -5.17 -24.49 0.69
C ALA A 116 -6.09 -25.72 0.83
N ALA A 117 -7.05 -25.69 1.77
CA ALA A 117 -8.00 -26.79 1.97
C ALA A 117 -8.93 -27.03 0.77
N ARG A 118 -9.17 -26.00 -0.06
CA ARG A 118 -9.95 -26.11 -1.31
C ARG A 118 -9.12 -26.53 -2.52
N GLY A 119 -7.81 -26.74 -2.38
CA GLY A 119 -6.94 -27.10 -3.50
C GLY A 119 -6.74 -25.97 -4.52
N VAL A 120 -6.84 -24.71 -4.08
CA VAL A 120 -6.59 -23.52 -4.92
C VAL A 120 -5.09 -23.23 -4.96
N THR A 121 -4.53 -23.03 -6.14
CA THR A 121 -3.16 -22.54 -6.30
C THR A 121 -3.17 -21.02 -6.22
N SER A 122 -2.61 -20.44 -5.15
CA SER A 122 -2.62 -18.99 -4.97
C SER A 122 -1.24 -18.38 -5.15
N LEU A 123 -1.12 -17.38 -6.02
CA LEU A 123 0.09 -16.59 -6.28
C LEU A 123 -0.09 -15.20 -5.67
N THR A 124 0.62 -14.96 -4.57
CA THR A 124 0.56 -13.67 -3.87
C THR A 124 1.46 -12.63 -4.54
N LEU A 125 0.90 -11.45 -4.83
CA LEU A 125 1.64 -10.29 -5.32
C LEU A 125 2.57 -9.68 -4.25
N ASP A 126 2.36 -10.01 -2.98
CA ASP A 126 3.26 -9.62 -1.87
C ASP A 126 4.66 -10.25 -2.00
N GLY A 127 4.72 -11.44 -2.63
CA GLY A 127 5.89 -12.31 -2.64
C GLY A 127 6.77 -12.21 -3.88
N ILE A 128 6.53 -11.23 -4.77
CA ILE A 128 7.33 -11.06 -5.99
C ILE A 128 8.79 -10.78 -5.60
N PRO A 129 9.76 -11.63 -6.01
CA PRO A 129 11.16 -11.42 -5.66
C PRO A 129 11.69 -10.12 -6.27
N ARG A 130 12.33 -9.26 -5.47
CA ARG A 130 12.97 -8.03 -5.96
C ARG A 130 14.31 -8.31 -6.64
N ILE A 131 14.21 -8.85 -7.86
CA ILE A 131 15.33 -9.11 -8.77
C ILE A 131 15.04 -8.47 -10.13
N SER A 132 16.07 -8.11 -10.90
CA SER A 132 15.92 -7.31 -12.13
C SER A 132 14.90 -7.90 -13.12
N ARG A 133 14.86 -9.23 -13.31
CA ARG A 133 13.92 -9.90 -14.22
C ARG A 133 12.45 -9.87 -13.79
N ALA A 134 12.17 -9.58 -12.52
CA ALA A 134 10.81 -9.58 -11.95
C ALA A 134 10.29 -8.15 -11.70
N GLN A 135 11.07 -7.12 -12.02
CA GLN A 135 10.69 -5.72 -11.76
C GLN A 135 9.37 -5.31 -12.43
N GLN A 136 9.09 -5.82 -13.64
CA GLN A 136 7.83 -5.54 -14.35
C GLN A 136 6.61 -6.20 -13.69
N MET A 137 6.82 -7.19 -12.82
CA MET A 137 5.76 -7.89 -12.08
C MET A 137 5.55 -7.31 -10.68
N ASP A 138 6.40 -6.38 -10.22
CA ASP A 138 6.37 -5.87 -8.85
C ASP A 138 5.23 -4.86 -8.66
N ALA A 139 4.04 -5.41 -8.39
CA ALA A 139 2.86 -4.63 -8.09
C ALA A 139 3.01 -3.77 -6.81
N LEU A 140 3.82 -4.19 -5.84
CA LEU A 140 4.07 -3.40 -4.62
C LEU A 140 4.79 -2.09 -4.96
N THR A 141 5.73 -2.10 -5.89
CA THR A 141 6.43 -0.87 -6.33
C THR A 141 5.46 0.11 -6.98
N SER A 142 4.61 -0.36 -7.89
CA SER A 142 3.57 0.47 -8.53
C SER A 142 2.61 1.06 -7.49
N MET A 143 2.08 0.22 -6.60
CA MET A 143 1.14 0.67 -5.57
C MET A 143 1.78 1.58 -4.52
N SER A 144 3.03 1.31 -4.14
CA SER A 144 3.79 2.17 -3.22
C SER A 144 3.98 3.57 -3.80
N THR A 145 4.21 3.68 -5.11
CA THR A 145 4.31 4.98 -5.79
C THR A 145 2.98 5.73 -5.67
N CYS A 146 1.86 5.07 -5.97
CA CYS A 146 0.53 5.67 -5.80
C CYS A 146 0.27 6.10 -4.34
N ALA A 147 0.60 5.24 -3.36
CA ALA A 147 0.39 5.50 -1.94
C ALA A 147 1.24 6.69 -1.44
N GLY A 148 2.50 6.78 -1.84
CA GLY A 148 3.39 7.89 -1.49
C GLY A 148 2.88 9.22 -2.04
N TYR A 149 2.44 9.25 -3.29
CA TYR A 149 1.89 10.46 -3.92
C TYR A 149 0.54 10.85 -3.30
N LYS A 150 -0.43 9.93 -3.34
CA LYS A 150 -1.81 10.22 -2.91
C LYS A 150 -1.90 10.45 -1.40
N GLY A 151 -1.17 9.69 -0.60
CA GLY A 151 -1.15 9.87 0.85
C GLY A 151 -0.62 11.24 1.26
N MET A 152 0.40 11.77 0.57
CA MET A 152 0.87 13.13 0.83
C MET A 152 -0.13 14.20 0.40
N LEU A 153 -0.86 13.98 -0.71
CA LEU A 153 -1.96 14.88 -1.09
C LEU A 153 -3.09 14.87 -0.06
N MET A 154 -3.46 13.71 0.47
CA MET A 154 -4.45 13.59 1.54
C MET A 154 -3.96 14.30 2.81
N ALA A 155 -2.68 14.16 3.17
CA ALA A 155 -2.11 14.91 4.28
C ALA A 155 -2.27 16.42 4.11
N ALA A 156 -1.97 16.93 2.91
CA ALA A 156 -2.10 18.34 2.59
C ALA A 156 -3.56 18.83 2.60
N ASP A 157 -4.50 17.99 2.16
CA ASP A 157 -5.95 18.29 2.15
C ASP A 157 -6.52 18.38 3.58
N HIS A 158 -6.09 17.50 4.47
CA HIS A 158 -6.50 17.50 5.88
C HIS A 158 -5.77 18.55 6.73
N LEU A 159 -4.63 19.08 6.26
CA LEU A 159 -3.85 20.05 7.02
C LEU A 159 -4.55 21.42 7.03
N SER A 160 -4.68 22.02 8.21
CA SER A 160 -5.36 23.32 8.38
C SER A 160 -4.49 24.54 8.05
N ARG A 161 -3.36 24.35 7.36
CA ARG A 161 -2.42 25.42 7.00
C ARG A 161 -1.76 25.16 5.65
N PHE A 162 -1.24 26.23 5.04
CA PHE A 162 -0.50 26.10 3.79
C PHE A 162 0.74 25.22 3.97
N VAL A 163 0.92 24.27 3.06
CA VAL A 163 2.14 23.47 2.95
C VAL A 163 3.36 24.31 2.55
N PRO A 164 3.31 25.16 1.50
CA PRO A 164 4.43 26.01 1.14
C PRO A 164 4.54 27.23 2.05
N GLN A 165 5.69 27.88 1.98
CA GLN A 165 5.84 29.24 2.53
C GLN A 165 4.97 30.21 1.72
N ILE A 166 4.13 30.98 2.41
CA ILE A 166 3.26 32.00 1.81
C ILE A 166 3.63 33.38 2.36
N PHE A 167 3.77 34.35 1.46
CA PHE A 167 3.85 35.77 1.82
C PHE A 167 2.50 36.42 1.57
N GLY A 168 1.92 37.03 2.59
CA GLY A 168 0.66 37.77 2.48
C GLY A 168 0.71 39.09 3.21
N ALA A 169 -0.38 39.85 3.10
CA ALA A 169 -0.53 41.14 3.80
C ALA A 169 -0.44 41.00 5.33
N ALA A 170 -0.83 39.84 5.88
CA ALA A 170 -0.75 39.52 7.30
C ALA A 170 0.66 39.05 7.76
N GLY A 171 1.65 39.05 6.87
CA GLY A 171 3.01 38.57 7.15
C GLY A 171 3.33 37.23 6.49
N MET A 172 4.40 36.60 6.97
CA MET A 172 4.93 35.35 6.41
C MET A 172 4.37 34.13 7.16
N ILE A 173 3.75 33.21 6.42
CA ILE A 173 3.36 31.88 6.91
C ILE A 173 4.50 30.91 6.61
N ARG A 174 4.99 30.24 7.65
CA ARG A 174 6.09 29.28 7.53
C ARG A 174 5.62 27.99 6.82
N PRO A 175 6.49 27.32 6.05
CA PRO A 175 6.15 26.06 5.40
C PRO A 175 5.89 24.94 6.43
N ALA A 176 5.10 23.95 6.02
CA ALA A 176 4.87 22.72 6.79
C ALA A 176 6.17 21.94 6.99
N GLN A 177 6.33 21.41 8.20
CA GLN A 177 7.35 20.44 8.56
C GLN A 177 6.79 19.02 8.38
N VAL A 178 7.39 18.25 7.49
CA VAL A 178 6.96 16.89 7.16
C VAL A 178 8.04 15.93 7.62
N LEU A 179 7.68 14.88 8.36
CA LEU A 179 8.54 13.75 8.68
C LEU A 179 8.09 12.52 7.90
N VAL A 180 8.98 11.93 7.11
CA VAL A 180 8.75 10.66 6.41
C VAL A 180 9.54 9.55 7.10
N ILE A 181 8.84 8.56 7.63
CA ILE A 181 9.40 7.38 8.31
C ILE A 181 9.36 6.19 7.33
N GLY A 182 10.54 5.70 6.98
CA GLY A 182 10.76 4.77 5.87
C GLY A 182 10.94 5.51 4.55
N SER A 183 12.10 5.33 3.91
CA SER A 183 12.47 5.89 2.61
C SER A 183 12.54 4.80 1.54
N GLY A 184 11.55 3.90 1.55
CA GLY A 184 11.28 2.99 0.43
C GLY A 184 10.62 3.71 -0.75
N VAL A 185 10.04 2.96 -1.69
CA VAL A 185 9.36 3.55 -2.87
C VAL A 185 8.26 4.55 -2.46
N ALA A 186 7.39 4.16 -1.53
CA ALA A 186 6.33 5.04 -1.03
C ALA A 186 6.89 6.28 -0.33
N GLY A 187 7.85 6.08 0.59
CA GLY A 187 8.50 7.18 1.30
C GLY A 187 9.21 8.18 0.38
N LEU A 188 10.00 7.70 -0.59
CA LEU A 188 10.67 8.56 -1.57
C LEU A 188 9.66 9.34 -2.43
N GLN A 189 8.56 8.70 -2.82
CA GLN A 189 7.50 9.38 -3.56
C GLN A 189 6.76 10.41 -2.69
N ALA A 190 6.54 10.13 -1.41
CA ALA A 190 5.99 11.08 -0.44
C ALA A 190 6.93 12.27 -0.22
N ILE A 191 8.24 12.03 -0.07
CA ILE A 191 9.27 13.07 0.03
C ILE A 191 9.22 13.96 -1.22
N ALA A 192 9.27 13.37 -2.42
CA ALA A 192 9.23 14.12 -3.66
C ALA A 192 7.95 14.97 -3.78
N THR A 193 6.81 14.43 -3.38
CA THR A 193 5.51 15.12 -3.41
C THR A 193 5.47 16.28 -2.40
N ALA A 194 5.87 16.05 -1.15
CA ALA A 194 5.94 17.07 -0.12
C ALA A 194 6.89 18.23 -0.50
N LYS A 195 8.06 17.91 -1.08
CA LYS A 195 8.99 18.90 -1.60
C LYS A 195 8.39 19.73 -2.73
N ARG A 196 7.67 19.12 -3.66
CA ARG A 196 6.95 19.82 -4.75
C ARG A 196 5.86 20.74 -4.21
N LEU A 197 5.20 20.36 -3.12
CA LEU A 197 4.23 21.20 -2.40
C LEU A 197 4.88 22.32 -1.58
N GLY A 198 6.21 22.39 -1.49
CA GLY A 198 6.94 23.44 -0.79
C GLY A 198 7.18 23.20 0.70
N ALA A 199 6.99 21.97 1.18
CA ALA A 199 7.27 21.61 2.56
C ALA A 199 8.78 21.56 2.87
N VAL A 200 9.11 21.71 4.15
CA VAL A 200 10.41 21.29 4.70
C VAL A 200 10.28 19.84 5.11
N VAL A 201 11.02 18.97 4.43
CA VAL A 201 10.89 17.51 4.62
C VAL A 201 12.10 16.97 5.40
N HIS A 202 11.80 16.19 6.41
CA HIS A 202 12.72 15.35 7.18
C HIS A 202 12.45 13.89 6.83
N ALA A 203 13.49 13.06 6.77
CA ALA A 203 13.36 11.65 6.44
C ALA A 203 14.16 10.79 7.41
N ALA A 204 13.56 9.69 7.85
CA ALA A 204 14.19 8.70 8.70
C ALA A 204 14.09 7.32 8.04
N ASP A 205 15.22 6.64 7.83
CA ASP A 205 15.28 5.25 7.40
C ASP A 205 16.50 4.62 8.05
N ILE A 206 16.36 3.38 8.52
CA ILE A 206 17.45 2.66 9.16
C ILE A 206 18.55 2.30 8.17
N ARG A 207 18.23 2.21 6.86
CA ARG A 207 19.17 1.84 5.79
C ARG A 207 19.93 3.08 5.30
N PRO A 208 21.28 3.07 5.33
CA PRO A 208 22.07 4.21 4.86
C PRO A 208 21.82 4.59 3.40
N GLU A 209 21.64 3.60 2.51
CA GLU A 209 21.38 3.83 1.08
C GLU A 209 20.05 4.58 0.86
N ALA A 210 19.01 4.21 1.61
CA ALA A 210 17.70 4.85 1.53
C ALA A 210 17.73 6.28 2.09
N ALA A 211 18.50 6.51 3.16
CA ALA A 211 18.74 7.84 3.69
C ALA A 211 19.46 8.74 2.67
N GLU A 212 20.48 8.25 1.95
CA GLU A 212 21.15 9.04 0.90
C GLU A 212 20.24 9.31 -0.32
N GLN A 213 19.35 8.38 -0.68
CA GLN A 213 18.31 8.63 -1.69
C GLN A 213 17.33 9.74 -1.24
N ALA A 214 16.85 9.69 -0.01
CA ALA A 214 15.99 10.73 0.56
C ALA A 214 16.68 12.10 0.57
N LYS A 215 17.97 12.14 0.91
CA LYS A 215 18.80 13.35 0.91
C LYS A 215 18.98 13.93 -0.49
N SER A 216 19.13 13.07 -1.50
CA SER A 216 19.22 13.47 -2.91
C SER A 216 17.93 14.14 -3.42
N LEU A 217 16.78 13.82 -2.81
CA LEU A 217 15.50 14.50 -3.03
C LEU A 217 15.34 15.80 -2.20
N GLY A 218 16.36 16.17 -1.43
CA GLY A 218 16.38 17.40 -0.63
C GLY A 218 15.68 17.28 0.72
N ALA A 219 15.53 16.06 1.25
CA ALA A 219 15.12 15.85 2.63
C ALA A 219 16.28 16.05 3.62
N ARG A 220 15.96 16.49 4.83
CA ARG A 220 16.89 16.53 5.96
C ARG A 220 16.89 15.16 6.64
N ILE A 221 18.05 14.53 6.75
CA ILE A 221 18.11 13.18 7.31
C ILE A 221 18.11 13.22 8.83
N VAL A 222 17.22 12.42 9.42
CA VAL A 222 17.18 12.13 10.85
C VAL A 222 18.13 10.95 11.09
N ASP A 223 19.21 11.19 11.82
CA ASP A 223 20.13 10.13 12.24
C ASP A 223 19.51 9.32 13.39
N LEU A 224 18.98 8.14 13.04
CA LEU A 224 18.38 7.20 13.99
C LEU A 224 19.42 6.49 14.88
N LYS A 225 20.73 6.72 14.65
CA LYS A 225 21.85 6.12 15.39
C LYS A 225 21.83 4.59 15.35
N ILE A 226 21.28 4.01 14.29
CA ILE A 226 21.21 2.56 14.09
C ILE A 226 22.46 2.08 13.34
N PRO A 227 23.19 1.09 13.87
CA PRO A 227 24.33 0.51 13.17
C PRO A 227 23.92 -0.09 11.81
N PRO A 228 24.64 0.21 10.70
CA PRO A 228 24.30 -0.28 9.37
C PRO A 228 24.15 -1.80 9.27
N GLU A 229 24.94 -2.55 10.04
CA GLU A 229 24.92 -4.01 10.10
C GLU A 229 23.61 -4.60 10.62
N LEU A 230 22.85 -3.82 11.39
CA LEU A 230 21.54 -4.21 11.91
C LEU A 230 20.40 -3.82 10.97
N ALA A 231 20.64 -2.85 10.08
CA ALA A 231 19.61 -2.27 9.22
C ALA A 231 19.44 -3.01 7.88
N ALA A 232 20.53 -3.44 7.24
CA ALA A 232 20.49 -3.95 5.87
C ALA A 232 20.15 -5.45 5.77
N GLY A 233 19.01 -5.76 5.17
CA GLY A 233 18.55 -7.10 4.77
C GLY A 233 19.07 -7.52 3.40
N LYS A 234 18.74 -8.74 2.97
CA LYS A 234 19.03 -9.20 1.60
C LYS A 234 18.18 -8.42 0.59
N GLY A 235 18.72 -8.11 -0.58
CA GLY A 235 17.98 -7.47 -1.68
C GLY A 235 17.58 -6.01 -1.42
N GLY A 236 18.31 -5.28 -0.57
CA GLY A 236 18.05 -3.87 -0.25
C GLY A 236 16.90 -3.63 0.73
N TYR A 237 16.31 -4.69 1.29
CA TYR A 237 15.27 -4.58 2.32
C TYR A 237 15.82 -4.20 3.70
N ALA A 238 14.96 -3.67 4.56
CA ALA A 238 15.25 -3.49 5.98
C ALA A 238 15.16 -4.85 6.71
N ARG A 239 15.95 -5.03 7.78
CA ARG A 239 15.75 -6.11 8.75
C ARG A 239 14.86 -5.66 9.90
N HIS A 240 14.19 -6.62 10.53
CA HIS A 240 13.56 -6.37 11.81
C HIS A 240 14.63 -6.04 12.86
N LEU A 241 14.53 -4.87 13.49
CA LEU A 241 15.47 -4.48 14.53
C LEU A 241 15.23 -5.27 15.81
N PRO A 242 16.27 -5.59 16.60
CA PRO A 242 16.10 -6.06 17.96
C PRO A 242 15.35 -5.02 18.80
N ALA A 243 14.56 -5.46 19.79
CA ALA A 243 13.72 -4.57 20.62
C ALA A 243 14.49 -3.36 21.19
N ALA A 244 15.71 -3.57 21.70
CA ALA A 244 16.54 -2.49 22.25
C ALA A 244 16.92 -1.40 21.22
N TRP A 245 17.00 -1.74 19.93
CA TRP A 245 17.28 -0.79 18.86
C TRP A 245 16.02 -0.12 18.33
N LEU A 246 14.89 -0.84 18.33
CA LEU A 246 13.58 -0.25 18.05
C LEU A 246 13.23 0.83 19.08
N GLU A 247 13.51 0.60 20.35
CA GLU A 247 13.33 1.64 21.39
C GLU A 247 14.23 2.86 21.19
N LYS A 248 15.47 2.66 20.73
CA LYS A 248 16.37 3.77 20.37
C LYS A 248 15.86 4.56 19.18
N GLU A 249 15.35 3.87 18.16
CA GLU A 249 14.71 4.50 17.00
C GLU A 249 13.52 5.35 17.44
N ARG A 250 12.61 4.80 18.27
CA ARG A 250 11.47 5.52 18.84
C ARG A 250 11.89 6.72 19.68
N ALA A 251 12.96 6.60 20.47
CA ALA A 251 13.47 7.70 21.28
C ALA A 251 13.92 8.88 20.40
N VAL A 252 14.67 8.62 19.33
CA VAL A 252 15.07 9.68 18.38
C VAL A 252 13.86 10.29 17.69
N LEU A 253 12.88 9.48 17.27
CA LEU A 253 11.65 9.96 16.65
C LEU A 253 10.81 10.82 17.62
N THR A 254 10.81 10.48 18.92
CA THR A 254 10.05 11.19 19.96
C THR A 254 10.54 12.63 20.13
N ASP A 255 11.85 12.85 20.00
CA ASP A 255 12.44 14.19 20.15
C ASP A 255 12.11 15.14 18.99
N ILE A 256 11.80 14.60 17.80
CA ILE A 256 11.53 15.39 16.60
C ILE A 256 10.05 15.57 16.30
N VAL A 257 9.21 14.61 16.70
CA VAL A 257 7.81 14.53 16.25
C VAL A 257 7.01 15.76 16.66
N ALA A 258 7.30 16.35 17.82
CA ALA A 258 6.60 17.53 18.33
C ALA A 258 6.71 18.79 17.43
N GLY A 259 7.73 18.83 16.57
CA GLY A 259 7.94 19.91 15.60
C GLY A 259 7.35 19.65 14.22
N MET A 260 6.65 18.53 14.02
CA MET A 260 6.14 18.09 12.73
C MET A 260 4.64 18.36 12.58
N ASP A 261 4.27 18.78 11.37
CA ASP A 261 2.89 19.04 10.97
C ASP A 261 2.29 17.83 10.26
N ILE A 262 3.12 17.10 9.52
CA ILE A 262 2.72 15.86 8.85
C ILE A 262 3.73 14.78 9.21
N VAL A 263 3.25 13.61 9.63
CA VAL A 263 4.06 12.39 9.76
C VAL A 263 3.55 11.37 8.75
N PHE A 264 4.40 10.94 7.82
CA PHE A 264 4.10 9.93 6.84
C PHE A 264 4.85 8.64 7.18
N CYS A 265 4.13 7.58 7.50
CA CYS A 265 4.69 6.29 7.87
C CYS A 265 4.55 5.27 6.73
N SER A 266 5.68 4.69 6.34
CA SER A 266 5.76 3.68 5.27
C SER A 266 6.80 2.59 5.54
N ALA A 267 7.12 2.37 6.81
CA ALA A 267 8.11 1.38 7.21
C ALA A 267 7.51 -0.03 7.13
N LEU A 268 8.09 -0.86 6.27
CA LEU A 268 7.65 -2.24 6.03
C LEU A 268 8.84 -3.19 6.01
N VAL A 269 8.69 -4.34 6.68
CA VAL A 269 9.65 -5.45 6.61
C VAL A 269 8.96 -6.63 5.94
N PRO A 270 9.46 -7.14 4.80
CA PRO A 270 8.80 -8.23 4.09
C PRO A 270 8.55 -9.46 4.96
N GLY A 271 7.35 -10.04 4.82
CA GLY A 271 6.97 -11.26 5.54
C GLY A 271 6.79 -11.07 7.05
N SER A 272 6.78 -9.83 7.54
CA SER A 272 6.61 -9.51 8.96
C SER A 272 5.47 -8.49 9.12
N GLN A 273 5.01 -8.29 10.36
CA GLN A 273 4.14 -7.16 10.67
C GLN A 273 4.91 -5.85 10.55
N ALA A 274 4.19 -4.77 10.25
CA ALA A 274 4.75 -3.42 10.25
C ALA A 274 5.25 -3.08 11.67
N PRO A 275 6.47 -2.51 11.80
CA PRO A 275 6.97 -2.11 13.11
C PRO A 275 6.14 -0.93 13.63
N LEU A 276 5.70 -1.02 14.88
CA LEU A 276 5.10 0.12 15.58
C LEU A 276 6.19 1.17 15.84
N LEU A 277 6.16 2.31 15.17
CA LEU A 277 7.18 3.36 15.25
C LEU A 277 6.64 4.65 15.87
N LEU A 278 5.34 4.89 15.76
CA LEU A 278 4.68 6.05 16.33
C LEU A 278 3.72 5.60 17.43
N THR A 279 4.12 5.80 18.69
CA THR A 279 3.29 5.44 19.86
C THR A 279 2.21 6.48 20.14
N GLU A 280 1.22 6.14 20.96
CA GLU A 280 0.16 7.08 21.38
C GLU A 280 0.76 8.35 22.03
N ASP A 281 1.75 8.18 22.90
CA ASP A 281 2.48 9.28 23.53
C ASP A 281 3.20 10.19 22.53
N MET A 282 3.71 9.62 21.43
CA MET A 282 4.35 10.41 20.37
C MET A 282 3.31 11.18 19.56
N VAL A 283 2.15 10.58 19.27
CA VAL A 283 1.05 11.29 18.59
C VAL A 283 0.54 12.43 19.47
N ALA A 284 0.39 12.22 20.78
CA ALA A 284 -0.06 13.25 21.73
C ALA A 284 0.89 14.46 21.83
N ARG A 285 2.14 14.32 21.38
CA ARG A 285 3.13 15.41 21.33
C ARG A 285 3.06 16.25 20.05
N LEU A 286 2.35 15.78 19.02
CA LEU A 286 2.12 16.57 17.81
C LEU A 286 1.33 17.83 18.15
N GLN A 287 1.50 18.86 17.32
CA GLN A 287 0.69 20.05 17.44
C GLN A 287 -0.77 19.73 17.07
N PRO A 288 -1.77 20.35 17.71
CA PRO A 288 -3.16 20.23 17.28
C PRO A 288 -3.31 20.63 15.80
N GLY A 289 -3.97 19.78 15.02
CA GLY A 289 -4.13 19.96 13.57
C GLY A 289 -3.00 19.34 12.73
N SER A 290 -1.99 18.70 13.35
CA SER A 290 -1.05 17.84 12.62
C SER A 290 -1.77 16.60 12.06
N VAL A 291 -1.22 16.04 10.98
CA VAL A 291 -1.79 14.89 10.27
C VAL A 291 -0.80 13.73 10.27
N VAL A 292 -1.29 12.52 10.54
CA VAL A 292 -0.52 11.28 10.38
C VAL A 292 -1.11 10.48 9.22
N ILE A 293 -0.27 10.09 8.27
CA ILE A 293 -0.63 9.16 7.20
C ILE A 293 0.16 7.88 7.38
N ASP A 294 -0.55 6.78 7.62
CA ASP A 294 0.03 5.45 7.74
C ASP A 294 -0.38 4.60 6.54
N VAL A 295 0.57 4.26 5.67
CA VAL A 295 0.29 3.43 4.48
C VAL A 295 0.64 1.95 4.70
N SER A 296 1.06 1.57 5.91
CA SER A 296 1.49 0.21 6.24
C SER A 296 0.35 -0.63 6.87
N ILE A 297 -0.91 -0.22 6.69
CA ILE A 297 -2.09 -0.76 7.39
C ILE A 297 -2.36 -2.24 7.09
N ASP A 298 -2.04 -2.72 5.89
CA ASP A 298 -2.23 -4.11 5.48
C ASP A 298 -1.38 -5.10 6.32
N GLN A 299 -0.36 -4.60 7.00
CA GLN A 299 0.52 -5.37 7.89
C GLN A 299 0.47 -4.89 9.36
N GLY A 300 -0.58 -4.14 9.73
CA GLY A 300 -0.85 -3.69 11.10
C GLY A 300 -0.63 -2.20 11.37
N GLY A 301 0.05 -1.48 10.48
CA GLY A 301 0.35 -0.05 10.65
C GLY A 301 1.60 0.24 11.47
N ASN A 302 2.16 1.42 11.25
CA ASN A 302 3.29 1.96 12.00
C ASN A 302 2.87 2.85 13.18
N CYS A 303 1.62 3.30 13.23
CA CYS A 303 1.10 4.16 14.30
C CYS A 303 0.12 3.40 15.21
N ALA A 304 0.24 3.59 16.53
CA ALA A 304 -0.59 2.92 17.53
C ALA A 304 -2.08 3.25 17.40
N LEU A 305 -2.40 4.45 16.92
CA LEU A 305 -3.76 4.94 16.78
C LEU A 305 -4.36 4.67 15.39
N THR A 306 -3.64 3.97 14.51
CA THR A 306 -4.12 3.64 13.17
C THR A 306 -5.35 2.74 13.25
N VAL A 307 -6.46 3.22 12.71
CA VAL A 307 -7.64 2.41 12.38
C VAL A 307 -7.67 2.23 10.85
N PRO A 308 -7.44 1.00 10.33
CA PRO A 308 -7.35 0.78 8.89
C PRO A 308 -8.56 1.30 8.11
N GLY A 309 -8.31 2.13 7.10
CA GLY A 309 -9.35 2.69 6.24
C GLY A 309 -10.18 3.83 6.86
N GLU A 310 -9.80 4.33 8.04
CA GLU A 310 -10.52 5.41 8.71
C GLU A 310 -9.64 6.65 8.95
N THR A 311 -10.29 7.80 9.09
CA THR A 311 -9.68 9.04 9.58
C THR A 311 -10.21 9.27 10.99
N VAL A 312 -9.30 9.31 11.97
CA VAL A 312 -9.60 9.36 13.42
C VAL A 312 -9.13 10.66 14.06
#